data_AF-A0A656JQJ2-F1
#
_entry.id   AF-A0A656JQJ2-F1
#
_cell.length_a   1.000
_cell.length_b   1.000
_cell.length_c   1.000
_cell.angle_alpha   90.00
_cell.angle_beta   90.00
_cell.angle_gamma   90.00
#
_symmetry.space_group_name_H-M   'P 1'
#
loop_
_entity.id
_entity.type
_entity.pdbx_description
1 polymer ?
#
loop_
_entity_poly.entity_id
_entity_poly.type
_entity_poly.pdbx_seq_one_letter_code
_entity_poly.pdbx_strand_id
1 'polypeptide(L)'
;PQLSVRKAGTAQRVVVDLSAPNLAKEMHVGHLRSTIIGDGVANVLEFLGDTVIRQNHVGDWGTQFGMLLAYLQEKPATSDELSDLENFYRAAKQRFDESEEFAERARGLVVKLQAGDAECLTLWTRFKDISLSHCQQTYERLNVKLTPADVMGESAYNDDLANVVNDLKATGLLVESNGAQCVFLEEFRTADDTPLPV
;
A
#
# COMPACT_ATOMS: atom_id res chain seq x y z
N PRO A 1 -30.46 -12.28 13.86
CA PRO A 1 -30.88 -12.39 15.28
C PRO A 1 -29.64 -12.41 16.21
N GLN A 2 -29.49 -11.42 17.09
CA GLN A 2 -28.45 -11.44 18.12
C GLN A 2 -28.82 -12.51 19.17
N LEU A 3 -28.04 -13.59 19.23
CA LEU A 3 -28.27 -14.75 20.09
C LEU A 3 -27.92 -14.47 21.56
N SER A 4 -28.49 -13.41 22.15
CA SER A 4 -28.20 -12.98 23.53
C SER A 4 -26.74 -12.62 23.83
N VAL A 5 -25.91 -12.45 22.79
CA VAL A 5 -24.51 -12.02 22.95
C VAL A 5 -24.49 -10.54 23.35
N ARG A 6 -23.84 -10.24 24.48
CA ARG A 6 -23.68 -8.89 25.00
C ARG A 6 -22.23 -8.45 24.88
N LYS A 7 -22.00 -7.24 24.38
CA LYS A 7 -20.69 -6.61 24.45
C LYS A 7 -20.36 -6.24 25.90
N ALA A 8 -19.12 -6.50 26.31
CA ALA A 8 -18.57 -5.92 27.52
C ALA A 8 -18.15 -4.47 27.22
N GLY A 9 -18.84 -3.50 27.82
CA GLY A 9 -18.55 -2.07 27.64
C GLY A 9 -19.36 -1.40 26.52
N THR A 10 -19.03 -0.15 26.23
CA THR A 10 -19.73 0.69 25.25
C THR A 10 -19.34 0.33 23.81
N ALA A 11 -20.25 0.56 22.86
CA ALA A 11 -19.90 0.51 21.44
C ALA A 11 -18.78 1.52 21.13
N GLN A 12 -17.86 1.11 20.26
CA GLN A 12 -16.70 1.86 19.83
C GLN A 12 -16.71 1.99 18.31
N ARG A 13 -15.91 2.93 17.82
CA ARG A 13 -15.58 3.07 16.41
C ARG A 13 -14.19 2.48 16.21
N VAL A 14 -14.07 1.39 15.45
CA VAL A 14 -12.84 0.62 15.30
C VAL A 14 -12.43 0.61 13.83
N VAL A 15 -11.20 1.02 13.56
CA VAL A 15 -10.58 0.87 12.23
C VAL A 15 -9.85 -0.47 12.22
N VAL A 16 -10.13 -1.31 11.22
CA VAL A 16 -9.44 -2.57 10.97
C VAL A 16 -8.75 -2.45 9.63
N ASP A 17 -7.42 -2.34 9.64
CA ASP A 17 -6.60 -2.46 8.44
C ASP A 17 -6.38 -3.94 8.13
N LEU A 18 -6.74 -4.34 6.92
CA LEU A 18 -6.67 -5.73 6.47
C LEU A 18 -6.36 -5.84 4.98
N SER A 19 -5.87 -7.01 4.58
CA SER A 19 -5.41 -7.34 3.23
C SER A 19 -4.15 -6.58 2.80
N ALA A 20 -4.24 -5.27 2.58
CA ALA A 20 -3.14 -4.37 2.26
C ALA A 20 -2.11 -4.91 1.23
N PRO A 21 -2.54 -5.40 0.04
CA PRO A 21 -1.61 -5.87 -0.98
C PRO A 21 -0.81 -4.71 -1.60
N ASN A 22 0.42 -4.98 -2.01
CA ASN A 22 1.19 -4.08 -2.87
C ASN A 22 0.73 -4.26 -4.33
N LEU A 23 0.16 -3.22 -4.92
CA LEU A 23 -0.48 -3.31 -6.23
C LEU A 23 0.50 -3.54 -7.39
N ALA A 24 1.79 -3.28 -7.18
CA ALA A 24 2.81 -3.58 -8.19
C ALA A 24 3.04 -5.08 -8.41
N LYS A 25 2.46 -5.95 -7.56
CA LYS A 25 2.61 -7.41 -7.63
C LYS A 25 1.26 -8.08 -7.38
N GLU A 26 1.17 -9.35 -7.79
CA GLU A 26 0.00 -10.15 -7.46
C GLU A 26 -0.12 -10.44 -5.96
N MET A 27 -1.36 -10.58 -5.51
CA MET A 27 -1.68 -10.93 -4.14
C MET A 27 -1.26 -12.39 -3.84
N HIS A 28 -0.25 -12.57 -3.00
CA HIS A 28 0.18 -13.89 -2.53
C HIS A 28 -0.47 -14.36 -1.21
N VAL A 29 -0.20 -15.60 -0.81
CA VAL A 29 -0.72 -16.24 0.43
C VAL A 29 -0.54 -15.43 1.72
N GLY A 30 0.52 -14.64 1.84
CA GLY A 30 0.70 -13.71 2.96
C GLY A 30 -0.48 -12.76 3.13
N HIS A 31 -0.98 -12.16 2.05
CA HIS A 31 -2.13 -11.25 2.09
C HIS A 31 -3.43 -12.00 2.39
N LEU A 32 -3.60 -13.24 1.89
CA LEU A 32 -4.79 -14.05 2.20
C LEU A 32 -4.98 -14.24 3.70
N ARG A 33 -3.90 -14.43 4.46
CA ARG A 33 -3.95 -14.53 5.93
C ARG A 33 -4.49 -13.24 6.55
N SER A 34 -3.94 -12.10 6.16
CA SER A 34 -4.38 -10.78 6.64
C SER A 34 -5.86 -10.54 6.30
N THR A 35 -6.27 -10.83 5.06
CA THR A 35 -7.65 -10.66 4.59
C THR A 35 -8.63 -11.47 5.44
N ILE A 36 -8.39 -12.77 5.62
CA ILE A 36 -9.33 -13.66 6.33
C ILE A 36 -9.37 -13.35 7.82
N ILE A 37 -8.22 -13.15 8.46
CA ILE A 37 -8.14 -12.84 9.89
C ILE A 37 -8.78 -11.49 10.17
N GLY A 38 -8.41 -10.46 9.39
CA GLY A 38 -8.95 -9.12 9.53
C GLY A 38 -10.46 -9.08 9.33
N ASP A 39 -10.99 -9.74 8.30
CA ASP A 39 -12.44 -9.76 8.08
C ASP A 39 -13.17 -10.55 9.16
N GLY A 40 -12.58 -11.65 9.65
CA GLY A 40 -13.08 -12.39 10.81
C GLY A 40 -13.18 -11.50 12.06
N VAL A 41 -12.11 -10.75 12.38
CA VAL A 41 -12.09 -9.80 13.51
C VAL A 41 -13.15 -8.72 13.31
N ALA A 42 -13.23 -8.11 12.13
CA ALA A 42 -14.21 -7.09 11.80
C ALA A 42 -15.65 -7.60 11.97
N ASN A 43 -15.94 -8.82 11.50
CA ASN A 43 -17.26 -9.43 11.63
C ASN A 43 -17.64 -9.68 13.10
N VAL A 44 -16.68 -10.10 13.94
CA VAL A 44 -16.91 -10.26 15.38
C VAL A 44 -17.20 -8.91 16.05
N LEU A 45 -16.42 -7.88 15.75
CA LEU A 45 -16.61 -6.53 16.28
C LEU A 45 -17.98 -5.96 15.90
N GLU A 46 -18.36 -6.06 14.62
CA GLU A 46 -19.69 -5.66 14.14
C GLU A 46 -20.80 -6.42 14.85
N PHE A 47 -20.64 -7.74 15.02
CA PHE A 47 -21.62 -8.58 15.70
C PHE A 47 -21.79 -8.19 17.18
N LEU A 48 -20.72 -7.75 17.84
CA LEU A 48 -20.74 -7.20 19.20
C LEU A 48 -21.32 -5.77 19.26
N GLY A 49 -21.58 -5.13 18.13
CA GLY A 49 -22.22 -3.81 18.06
C GLY A 49 -21.26 -2.63 17.88
N ASP A 50 -20.00 -2.89 17.51
CA ASP A 50 -19.07 -1.83 17.13
C ASP A 50 -19.34 -1.28 15.74
N THR A 51 -19.03 0.01 15.55
CA THR A 51 -18.95 0.61 14.23
C THR A 51 -17.58 0.30 13.67
N VAL A 52 -17.50 -0.65 12.75
CA VAL A 52 -16.24 -1.05 12.13
C VAL A 52 -16.03 -0.31 10.81
N ILE A 53 -14.84 0.25 10.66
CA ILE A 53 -14.34 0.81 9.39
C ILE A 53 -13.26 -0.14 8.91
N ARG A 54 -13.52 -0.80 7.79
CA ARG A 54 -12.48 -1.59 7.10
C ARG A 54 -11.60 -0.61 6.33
N GLN A 55 -10.30 -0.83 6.35
CA GLN A 55 -9.35 -0.09 5.53
C GLN A 55 -8.49 -1.11 4.80
N ASN A 56 -8.40 -0.96 3.48
CA ASN A 56 -7.48 -1.72 2.66
C ASN A 56 -6.30 -0.81 2.31
N HIS A 57 -5.26 -0.86 3.13
CA HIS A 57 -4.08 0.00 3.00
C HIS A 57 -3.13 -0.52 1.91
N VAL A 58 -3.58 -0.38 0.66
CA VAL A 58 -2.85 -0.91 -0.49
C VAL A 58 -1.54 -0.17 -0.72
N GLY A 59 -0.49 -0.92 -1.07
CA GLY A 59 0.78 -0.35 -1.52
C GLY A 59 0.65 0.11 -2.97
N ASP A 60 0.09 1.30 -3.17
CA ASP A 60 -0.14 1.92 -4.48
C ASP A 60 0.84 3.04 -4.81
N TRP A 61 1.86 3.24 -3.98
CA TRP A 61 2.88 4.26 -4.14
C TRP A 61 4.29 3.67 -4.01
N GLY A 62 5.28 4.29 -4.64
CA GLY A 62 6.68 3.91 -4.50
C GLY A 62 7.47 3.82 -5.81
N THR A 63 8.79 3.58 -5.67
CA THR A 63 9.75 3.61 -6.78
C THR A 63 9.50 2.53 -7.82
N GLN A 64 8.85 1.43 -7.43
CA GLN A 64 8.45 0.35 -8.31
C GLN A 64 7.49 0.81 -9.41
N PHE A 65 6.65 1.82 -9.16
CA PHE A 65 5.76 2.35 -10.20
C PHE A 65 6.52 3.03 -11.33
N GLY A 66 7.69 3.61 -11.08
CA GLY A 66 8.52 4.20 -12.13
C GLY A 66 8.93 3.20 -13.20
N MET A 67 9.32 1.98 -12.79
CA MET A 67 9.69 0.93 -13.75
C MET A 67 8.48 0.44 -14.55
N LEU A 68 7.31 0.35 -13.90
CA LEU A 68 6.06 -0.07 -14.54
C LEU A 68 5.60 0.98 -15.56
N LEU A 69 5.67 2.26 -15.23
CA LEU A 69 5.37 3.37 -16.12
C LEU A 69 6.34 3.40 -17.31
N ALA A 70 7.65 3.25 -17.07
CA ALA A 70 8.64 3.19 -18.15
C ALA A 70 8.36 2.03 -19.12
N TYR A 71 7.98 0.87 -18.57
CA TYR A 71 7.66 -0.29 -19.38
C TYR A 71 6.37 -0.11 -20.19
N LEU A 72 5.34 0.52 -19.60
CA LEU A 72 4.10 0.92 -20.29
C LEU A 72 4.35 1.91 -21.44
N GLN A 73 5.31 2.80 -21.29
CA GLN A 73 5.70 3.73 -22.37
C GLN A 73 6.42 3.02 -23.53
N GLU A 74 7.29 2.05 -23.25
CA GLU A 74 7.96 1.25 -24.29
C GLU A 74 7.02 0.27 -24.97
N LYS A 75 6.10 -0.33 -24.21
CA LYS A 75 5.11 -1.29 -24.68
C LYS A 75 3.73 -0.87 -24.16
N PRO A 76 2.99 -0.09 -24.95
CA PRO A 76 1.62 0.27 -24.62
C PRO A 76 0.77 -1.00 -24.48
N ALA A 77 0.54 -1.41 -23.23
CA ALA A 77 -0.13 -2.66 -22.94
C ALA A 77 -1.63 -2.56 -23.25
N THR A 78 -2.17 -3.60 -23.88
CA THR A 78 -3.62 -3.78 -23.98
C THR A 78 -4.19 -4.14 -22.60
N SER A 79 -5.52 -4.05 -22.44
CA SER A 79 -6.22 -4.52 -21.23
C SER A 79 -5.81 -5.95 -20.85
N ASP A 80 -5.59 -6.82 -21.84
CA ASP A 80 -5.29 -8.23 -21.64
C ASP A 80 -3.86 -8.47 -21.16
N GLU A 81 -2.88 -7.66 -21.59
CA GLU A 81 -1.50 -7.78 -21.11
C GLU A 81 -1.33 -7.31 -19.66
N LEU A 82 -2.18 -6.38 -19.21
CA LEU A 82 -2.25 -5.96 -17.81
C LEU A 82 -3.06 -6.95 -16.95
N SER A 83 -3.70 -7.96 -17.55
CA SER A 83 -4.36 -9.03 -16.80
C SER A 83 -3.36 -9.96 -16.11
N ASP A 84 -2.13 -10.05 -16.63
CA ASP A 84 -1.01 -10.82 -16.05
C ASP A 84 0.03 -9.87 -15.44
N LEU A 85 -0.34 -9.30 -14.29
CA LEU A 85 0.48 -8.30 -13.59
C LEU A 85 1.83 -8.87 -13.15
N GLU A 86 1.89 -10.16 -12.84
CA GLU A 86 3.14 -10.81 -12.44
C GLU A 86 4.14 -10.82 -13.61
N ASN A 87 3.73 -11.27 -14.80
CA ASN A 87 4.63 -11.27 -15.96
C ASN A 87 5.00 -9.86 -16.40
N PHE A 88 4.05 -8.91 -16.34
CA PHE A 88 4.33 -7.51 -16.63
C PHE A 88 5.40 -6.93 -15.68
N TYR A 89 5.24 -7.15 -14.36
CA TYR A 89 6.22 -6.71 -13.37
C TYR A 89 7.59 -7.37 -13.58
N ARG A 90 7.63 -8.68 -13.82
CA ARG A 90 8.89 -9.42 -14.07
C ARG A 90 9.62 -8.89 -15.29
N ALA A 91 8.90 -8.62 -16.39
CA ALA A 91 9.49 -8.08 -17.60
C ALA A 91 10.01 -6.65 -17.40
N ALA A 92 9.26 -5.78 -16.71
CA ALA A 92 9.70 -4.44 -16.35
C ALA A 92 10.94 -4.46 -15.45
N LYS A 93 10.97 -5.38 -14.47
CA LYS A 93 12.11 -5.57 -13.56
C LYS A 93 13.35 -6.07 -14.29
N GLN A 94 13.20 -7.06 -15.17
CA GLN A 94 14.30 -7.54 -16.00
C GLN A 94 14.87 -6.40 -16.86
N ARG A 95 14.00 -5.62 -17.50
CA ARG A 95 14.41 -4.46 -18.30
C ARG A 95 15.16 -3.41 -17.47
N PHE A 96 14.71 -3.18 -16.24
CA PHE A 96 15.35 -2.29 -15.28
C PHE A 96 16.76 -2.76 -14.88
N ASP A 97 16.95 -4.07 -14.69
CA ASP A 97 18.24 -4.62 -14.28
C ASP A 97 19.23 -4.73 -15.46
N GLU A 98 18.75 -4.91 -16.70
CA GLU A 98 19.58 -5.06 -17.90
C GLU A 98 19.99 -3.74 -18.57
N SER A 99 19.26 -2.64 -18.33
CA SER A 99 19.45 -1.38 -19.06
C SER A 99 19.53 -0.17 -18.14
N GLU A 100 20.74 0.41 -18.07
CA GLU A 100 21.02 1.65 -17.34
C GLU A 100 20.10 2.80 -17.81
N GLU A 101 19.92 2.94 -19.14
CA GLU A 101 19.06 3.96 -19.73
C GLU A 101 17.60 3.80 -19.29
N PHE A 102 17.09 2.55 -19.25
CA PHE A 102 15.74 2.27 -18.77
C PHE A 102 15.63 2.57 -17.27
N ALA A 103 16.63 2.19 -16.47
CA ALA A 103 16.64 2.45 -15.04
C ALA A 103 16.64 3.96 -14.73
N GLU A 104 17.41 4.76 -15.47
CA GLU A 104 17.44 6.22 -15.34
C GLU A 104 16.08 6.83 -15.72
N ARG A 105 15.47 6.37 -16.82
CA ARG A 105 14.12 6.80 -17.23
C ARG A 105 13.08 6.46 -16.17
N ALA A 106 13.10 5.24 -15.64
CA ALA A 106 12.20 4.79 -14.59
C ALA A 106 12.32 5.66 -13.32
N ARG A 107 13.55 5.98 -12.88
CA ARG A 107 13.77 6.91 -11.75
C ARG A 107 13.19 8.30 -12.05
N GLY A 108 13.39 8.81 -13.26
CA GLY A 108 12.81 10.09 -13.69
C GLY A 108 11.28 10.09 -13.68
N LEU A 109 10.64 8.98 -14.06
CA LEU A 109 9.18 8.85 -14.02
C LEU A 109 8.62 8.80 -12.60
N VAL A 110 9.35 8.23 -11.62
CA VAL A 110 8.95 8.32 -10.20
C VAL A 110 8.86 9.78 -9.77
N VAL A 111 9.87 10.59 -10.11
CA VAL A 111 9.89 12.01 -9.75
C VAL A 111 8.73 12.76 -10.43
N LYS A 112 8.45 12.47 -11.70
CA LYS A 112 7.30 13.06 -12.40
C LYS A 112 5.96 12.66 -11.78
N LEU A 113 5.81 11.38 -11.42
CA LEU A 113 4.61 10.88 -10.74
C LEU A 113 4.41 11.59 -9.39
N GLN A 114 5.48 11.71 -8.60
CA GLN A 114 5.47 12.44 -7.32
C GLN A 114 5.21 13.93 -7.47
N ALA A 115 5.63 14.53 -8.59
CA ALA A 115 5.35 15.92 -8.93
C ALA A 115 3.93 16.15 -9.48
N GLY A 116 3.13 15.10 -9.63
CA GLY A 116 1.75 15.20 -10.12
C GLY A 116 1.62 15.36 -11.64
N ASP A 117 2.59 14.85 -12.41
CA ASP A 117 2.52 14.86 -13.88
C ASP A 117 1.25 14.11 -14.37
N ALA A 118 0.45 14.78 -15.20
CA ALA A 118 -0.87 14.28 -15.59
C ALA A 118 -0.82 12.98 -16.40
N GLU A 119 0.20 12.80 -17.24
CA GLU A 119 0.37 11.58 -18.03
C GLU A 119 0.76 10.41 -17.13
N CYS A 120 1.73 10.63 -16.22
CA CYS A 120 2.15 9.63 -15.24
C CYS A 120 0.99 9.21 -14.32
N LEU A 121 0.20 10.18 -13.83
CA LEU A 121 -0.97 9.91 -12.98
C LEU A 121 -2.06 9.13 -13.72
N THR A 122 -2.26 9.38 -15.02
CA THR A 122 -3.24 8.66 -15.84
C THR A 122 -2.84 7.19 -15.98
N LEU A 123 -1.57 6.93 -16.30
CA LEU A 123 -1.05 5.57 -16.43
C LEU A 123 -1.04 4.84 -15.08
N TRP A 124 -0.64 5.53 -14.01
CA TRP A 124 -0.66 4.99 -12.64
C TRP A 124 -2.07 4.62 -12.19
N THR A 125 -3.05 5.49 -12.42
CA THR A 125 -4.46 5.23 -12.08
C THR A 125 -4.98 4.01 -12.82
N ARG A 126 -4.70 3.90 -14.12
CA ARG A 126 -5.10 2.72 -14.91
C ARG A 126 -4.50 1.43 -14.35
N PHE A 127 -3.22 1.44 -13.97
CA PHE A 127 -2.56 0.27 -13.39
C PHE A 127 -3.15 -0.09 -12.02
N LYS A 128 -3.41 0.93 -11.18
CA LYS A 128 -4.05 0.77 -9.88
C LYS A 128 -5.43 0.13 -10.00
N ASP A 129 -6.27 0.63 -10.91
CA ASP A 129 -7.63 0.15 -11.10
C ASP A 129 -7.67 -1.32 -11.54
N ILE A 130 -6.79 -1.72 -12.46
CA ILE A 130 -6.68 -3.11 -12.92
C ILE A 130 -6.24 -4.01 -11.77
N SER A 131 -5.22 -3.61 -11.03
CA SER A 131 -4.69 -4.36 -9.88
C SER A 131 -5.74 -4.54 -8.77
N LEU A 132 -6.48 -3.47 -8.47
CA LEU A 132 -7.59 -3.52 -7.52
C LEU A 132 -8.72 -4.43 -8.00
N SER A 133 -9.00 -4.46 -9.31
CA SER A 133 -10.04 -5.36 -9.85
C SER A 133 -9.70 -6.83 -9.64
N HIS A 134 -8.43 -7.24 -9.80
CA HIS A 134 -7.99 -8.61 -9.53
C HIS A 134 -8.08 -8.95 -8.04
N CYS A 135 -7.69 -8.00 -7.18
CA CYS A 135 -7.85 -8.15 -5.73
C CYS A 135 -9.33 -8.33 -5.36
N GLN A 136 -10.21 -7.52 -5.94
CA GLN A 136 -11.65 -7.55 -5.68
C GLN A 136 -12.29 -8.89 -6.07
N GLN A 137 -11.91 -9.47 -7.21
CA GLN A 137 -12.37 -10.82 -7.59
C GLN A 137 -11.99 -11.86 -6.54
N THR A 138 -10.82 -11.72 -5.92
CA THR A 138 -10.41 -12.63 -4.85
C THR A 138 -11.20 -12.38 -3.56
N TYR A 139 -11.44 -11.12 -3.21
CA TYR A 139 -12.27 -10.76 -2.05
C TYR A 139 -13.69 -11.30 -2.16
N GLU A 140 -14.30 -11.19 -3.34
CA GLU A 140 -15.61 -11.77 -3.64
C GLU A 140 -15.62 -13.29 -3.47
N ARG A 141 -14.59 -13.98 -4.00
CA ARG A 141 -14.45 -15.45 -3.85
C ARG A 141 -14.28 -15.89 -2.40
N LEU A 142 -13.60 -15.08 -1.59
CA LEU A 142 -13.41 -15.34 -0.16
C LEU A 142 -14.63 -14.93 0.68
N ASN A 143 -15.60 -14.25 0.07
CA ASN A 143 -16.77 -13.69 0.75
C ASN A 143 -16.39 -12.77 1.92
N VAL A 144 -15.33 -11.98 1.76
CA VAL A 144 -14.97 -10.92 2.72
C VAL A 144 -15.73 -9.63 2.38
N LYS A 145 -15.94 -8.77 3.37
CA LYS A 145 -16.75 -7.55 3.19
C LYS A 145 -15.97 -6.34 2.67
N LEU A 146 -14.74 -6.53 2.21
CA LEU A 146 -13.95 -5.45 1.61
C LEU A 146 -14.56 -5.01 0.26
N THR A 147 -14.71 -3.71 0.11
CA THR A 147 -15.22 -3.06 -1.09
C THR A 147 -14.23 -2.02 -1.61
N PRO A 148 -14.38 -1.54 -2.87
CA PRO A 148 -13.58 -0.42 -3.38
C PRO A 148 -13.66 0.85 -2.51
N ALA A 149 -14.74 1.05 -1.76
CA ALA A 149 -14.90 2.19 -0.86
C ALA A 149 -14.02 2.11 0.41
N ASP A 150 -13.50 0.92 0.74
CA ASP A 150 -12.62 0.70 1.89
C ASP A 150 -11.13 0.91 1.51
N VAL A 151 -10.82 1.17 0.24
CA VAL A 151 -9.44 1.35 -0.23
C VAL A 151 -8.88 2.69 0.24
N MET A 152 -7.75 2.64 0.94
CA MET A 152 -7.01 3.80 1.41
C MET A 152 -5.51 3.56 1.25
N GLY A 153 -5.03 3.70 0.01
CA GLY A 153 -3.64 3.41 -0.33
C GLY A 153 -2.63 4.36 0.30
N GLU A 154 -1.35 3.98 0.27
CA GLU A 154 -0.23 4.82 0.69
C GLU A 154 -0.27 6.21 0.03
N SER A 155 -0.68 6.28 -1.24
CA SER A 155 -0.77 7.53 -2.00
C SER A 155 -1.74 8.56 -1.41
N ALA A 156 -2.72 8.13 -0.61
CA ALA A 156 -3.71 9.02 0.00
C ALA A 156 -3.10 9.96 1.06
N TYR A 157 -1.92 9.63 1.58
CA TYR A 157 -1.26 10.37 2.66
C TYR A 157 -0.13 11.30 2.17
N ASN A 158 0.12 11.38 0.86
CA ASN A 158 1.25 12.14 0.30
C ASN A 158 1.28 13.60 0.76
N ASP A 159 0.12 14.26 0.82
CA ASP A 159 0.01 15.67 1.23
C ASP A 159 0.25 15.86 2.74
N ASP A 160 0.09 14.81 3.54
CA ASP A 160 0.28 14.84 4.99
C ASP A 160 1.73 14.56 5.43
N LEU A 161 2.55 13.94 4.56
CA LEU A 161 3.92 13.55 4.90
C LEU A 161 4.76 14.73 5.37
N ALA A 162 4.65 15.89 4.70
CA ALA A 162 5.38 17.09 5.07
C ALA A 162 4.96 17.61 6.45
N ASN A 163 3.69 17.48 6.82
CA ASN A 163 3.18 17.88 8.12
C ASN A 163 3.77 16.99 9.23
N VAL A 164 3.76 15.67 9.03
CA VAL A 164 4.35 14.71 9.98
C VAL A 164 5.85 14.98 10.18
N VAL A 165 6.60 15.23 9.11
CA VAL A 165 8.04 15.57 9.22
C VAL A 165 8.25 16.87 10.01
N ASN A 166 7.41 17.89 9.78
CA ASN A 166 7.49 19.15 10.52
C ASN A 166 7.16 18.97 12.00
N ASP A 167 6.16 18.15 12.34
CA ASP A 167 5.78 17.85 13.72
C ASP A 167 6.89 17.09 14.46
N LEU A 168 7.50 16.09 13.81
CA LEU A 168 8.65 15.37 14.37
C LEU A 168 9.87 16.28 14.56
N LYS A 169 10.07 17.26 13.67
CA LYS A 169 11.10 18.29 13.82
C LYS A 169 10.82 19.21 15.00
N ALA A 170 9.57 19.68 15.14
CA ALA A 170 9.14 20.61 16.18
C ALA A 170 9.21 19.99 17.58
N THR A 171 8.97 18.67 17.68
CA THR A 171 9.10 17.90 18.93
C THR A 171 10.54 17.52 19.27
N GLY A 172 11.50 17.79 18.38
CA GLY A 172 12.91 17.46 18.59
C GLY A 172 13.24 15.97 18.48
N LEU A 173 12.36 15.18 17.85
CA LEU A 173 12.54 13.73 17.67
C LEU A 173 13.40 13.38 16.45
N LEU A 174 13.51 14.29 15.47
CA LEU A 174 14.32 14.08 14.26
C LEU A 174 15.80 14.34 14.51
N VAL A 175 16.63 13.36 14.12
CA VAL A 175 18.09 13.42 14.13
C VAL A 175 18.61 13.17 12.71
N GLU A 176 19.61 13.94 12.28
CA GLU A 176 20.28 13.68 11.00
C GLU A 176 21.27 12.52 11.14
N SER A 177 21.16 11.54 10.25
CA SER A 177 22.05 10.38 10.18
C SER A 177 22.33 10.04 8.72
N ASN A 178 23.60 10.09 8.30
CA ASN A 178 24.04 9.81 6.92
C ASN A 178 23.25 10.58 5.83
N GLY A 179 22.85 11.83 6.12
CA GLY A 179 22.09 12.67 5.20
C GLY A 179 20.58 12.37 5.14
N ALA A 180 20.07 11.48 6.00
CA ALA A 180 18.65 11.24 6.20
C ALA A 180 18.17 11.83 7.54
N GLN A 181 16.89 12.17 7.63
CA GLN A 181 16.24 12.51 8.90
C GLN A 181 15.62 11.24 9.50
N CYS A 182 16.01 10.89 10.72
CA CYS A 182 15.61 9.64 11.38
C CYS A 182 15.05 9.91 12.78
N VAL A 183 14.12 9.08 13.23
CA VAL A 183 13.71 9.01 14.64
C VAL A 183 14.34 7.76 15.26
N PHE A 184 14.93 7.90 16.44
CA PHE A 184 15.49 6.78 17.19
C PHE A 184 14.67 6.58 18.46
N LEU A 185 14.06 5.40 18.58
CA LEU A 185 13.29 5.01 19.75
C LEU A 185 14.18 4.14 20.65
N GLU A 186 14.22 4.44 21.96
CA GLU A 186 15.14 3.76 22.89
C GLU A 186 14.84 2.27 23.03
N GLU A 187 13.60 1.87 22.79
CA GLU A 187 13.10 0.50 22.85
C GLU A 187 13.55 -0.37 21.66
N PHE A 188 13.97 0.25 20.55
CA PHE A 188 14.36 -0.44 19.32
C PHE A 188 15.87 -0.36 19.10
N ARG A 189 16.56 -1.38 19.61
CA ARG A 189 18.01 -1.50 19.54
C ARG A 189 18.44 -2.80 18.88
N THR A 190 19.60 -2.79 18.27
CA THR A 190 20.24 -4.02 17.76
C THR A 190 20.70 -4.90 18.93
N ALA A 191 21.10 -6.14 18.62
CA ALA A 191 21.74 -7.03 19.59
C ALA A 191 23.03 -6.44 20.19
N ASP A 192 23.67 -5.49 19.49
CA ASP A 192 24.89 -4.80 19.90
C ASP A 192 24.60 -3.45 20.61
N ASP A 193 23.36 -3.24 21.06
CA ASP A 193 22.89 -2.04 21.77
C ASP A 193 22.98 -0.73 20.96
N THR A 194 22.99 -0.81 19.63
CA THR A 194 22.94 0.37 18.76
C THR A 194 21.49 0.77 18.45
N PRO A 195 21.13 2.07 18.54
CA PRO A 195 19.78 2.54 18.21
C PRO A 195 19.43 2.29 16.75
N LEU A 196 18.23 1.78 16.49
CA LEU A 196 17.70 1.62 15.14
C LEU A 196 16.81 2.80 14.76
N PRO A 197 16.97 3.35 13.54
CA PRO A 197 16.02 4.32 13.03
C PRO A 197 14.68 3.63 12.77
N VAL A 198 13.58 4.28 13.15
CA VAL A 198 12.20 3.81 12.97
C VAL A 198 11.46 4.72 12.00
#